data_AF-T0I230-F1
#
_entry.id   AF-T0I230-F1
#
_cell.length_a   1.000
_cell.length_b   1.000
_cell.length_c   1.000
_cell.angle_alpha   90.00
_cell.angle_beta   90.00
_cell.angle_gamma   90.00
#
_symmetry.space_group_name_H-M   'P 1'
#
loop_
_entity.id
_entity.type
_entity.pdbx_description
1 polymer ?
#
loop_
_entity_poly.entity_id
_entity_poly.type
_entity_poly.pdbx_seq_one_letter_code
_entity_poly.pdbx_strand_id
1 'polypeptide(L)'
;MFAACKAFRTLVPLGALALAACSAPDNSALSVAVIDASADPFGGEAGQAEEDAGPAARLVRASTTEGLVSFDEKGRVIPALADRWIVTDDGQSYIFRLRDGDWASGDALTAESAKKSLQAALDALGDTPLAQDVAGIDDIRTMAGRVVEIRLDRPMPYLLQLLAQPELGLTFKQRGAGPMRFELSGNMARLVPIDPASLGLPAVENWPQRTRRIDLRALNGASAVEAFNAGTVDLVLGGEIQDFPLTRSVGILRGTIQVDPVVGLFGLKVMNDKGFLADPVNREALAMAIDREGLISQFSLGGWSATTRIVTPSLDGDLGTIGERWSEQSLEERRTLARARVGRWAAAAPANRTSPPAQARPAPAT
;
A
#
# COMPACT_ATOMS: atom_id res chain seq x y z
N MET A 1 63.16 63.44 -33.20
CA MET A 1 61.78 63.96 -33.06
C MET A 1 60.83 62.79 -33.24
N PHE A 2 60.06 62.48 -32.21
CA PHE A 2 59.19 61.30 -32.12
C PHE A 2 58.00 61.36 -33.09
N ALA A 3 57.67 60.25 -33.75
CA ALA A 3 56.30 59.93 -34.13
C ALA A 3 56.14 58.41 -34.33
N ALA A 4 55.26 57.82 -33.52
CA ALA A 4 55.01 56.40 -33.37
C ALA A 4 54.16 55.82 -34.53
N CYS A 5 54.53 54.64 -35.00
CA CYS A 5 53.75 53.85 -35.96
C CYS A 5 53.00 52.75 -35.18
N LYS A 6 51.67 52.82 -35.12
CA LYS A 6 50.81 51.82 -34.45
C LYS A 6 50.64 50.59 -35.37
N ALA A 7 51.15 49.44 -34.93
CA ALA A 7 50.92 48.15 -35.56
C ALA A 7 49.53 47.60 -35.17
N PHE A 8 48.70 47.32 -36.17
CA PHE A 8 47.41 46.65 -36.03
C PHE A 8 47.64 45.13 -36.02
N ARG A 9 47.52 44.50 -34.84
CA ARG A 9 47.59 43.04 -34.69
C ARG A 9 46.18 42.45 -34.86
N THR A 10 46.03 41.63 -35.89
CA THR A 10 44.88 40.77 -36.18
C THR A 10 44.61 39.79 -35.04
N LEU A 11 43.41 39.86 -34.45
CA LEU A 11 42.88 38.93 -33.47
C LEU A 11 42.06 37.84 -34.20
N VAL A 12 42.50 36.60 -34.06
CA VAL A 12 41.79 35.38 -34.52
C VAL A 12 40.71 35.03 -33.48
N PRO A 13 39.43 34.83 -33.84
CA PRO A 13 38.45 34.32 -32.90
C PRO A 13 38.53 32.78 -32.87
N LEU A 14 39.03 32.22 -31.76
CA LEU A 14 38.74 30.84 -31.35
C LEU A 14 37.29 30.82 -30.86
N GLY A 15 36.35 30.52 -31.75
CA GLY A 15 34.93 30.38 -31.44
C GLY A 15 34.42 29.01 -31.85
N ALA A 16 33.61 28.41 -30.96
CA ALA A 16 32.78 27.22 -31.16
C ALA A 16 33.48 25.85 -31.09
N LEU A 17 33.97 25.48 -29.91
CA LEU A 17 33.95 24.07 -29.50
C LEU A 17 32.54 23.75 -29.00
N ALA A 18 31.89 22.86 -29.74
CA ALA A 18 30.53 22.39 -29.58
C ALA A 18 30.19 22.01 -28.13
N LEU A 19 29.19 22.70 -27.58
CA LEU A 19 28.29 22.13 -26.56
C LEU A 19 27.44 21.04 -27.22
N ALA A 20 28.07 19.95 -27.62
CA ALA A 20 27.36 18.67 -27.78
C ALA A 20 27.18 18.11 -26.37
N ALA A 21 26.27 18.72 -25.61
CA ALA A 21 25.68 18.06 -24.45
C ALA A 21 24.85 16.90 -25.00
N CYS A 22 25.51 15.76 -25.17
CA CYS A 22 24.85 14.50 -25.44
C CYS A 22 23.77 14.31 -24.38
N SER A 23 22.51 14.39 -24.80
CA SER A 23 21.34 13.94 -24.07
C SER A 23 21.41 12.42 -23.93
N ALA A 24 22.37 11.92 -23.16
CA ALA A 24 22.36 10.54 -22.71
C ALA A 24 21.15 10.39 -21.78
N PRO A 25 20.29 9.36 -21.97
CA PRO A 25 19.20 9.11 -21.05
C PRO A 25 19.76 8.98 -19.64
N ASP A 26 19.18 9.74 -18.71
CA ASP A 26 19.52 9.70 -17.30
C ASP A 26 19.08 8.34 -16.73
N ASN A 27 19.98 7.36 -16.81
CA ASN A 27 19.79 6.00 -16.29
C ASN A 27 19.96 5.92 -14.76
N SER A 28 19.95 7.07 -14.07
CA SER A 28 19.93 7.11 -12.61
C SER A 28 18.63 6.50 -12.09
N ALA A 29 18.77 5.54 -11.17
CA ALA A 29 17.64 4.94 -10.51
C ALA A 29 16.89 6.00 -9.69
N LEU A 30 15.56 5.92 -9.64
CA LEU A 30 14.76 6.67 -8.69
C LEU A 30 15.02 6.09 -7.30
N SER A 31 15.59 6.89 -6.40
CA SER A 31 15.90 6.45 -5.03
C SER A 31 14.69 6.66 -4.12
N VAL A 32 14.19 5.59 -3.52
CA VAL A 32 12.97 5.63 -2.69
C VAL A 32 13.26 5.06 -1.32
N ALA A 33 12.90 5.79 -0.27
CA ALA A 33 12.81 5.24 1.07
C ALA A 33 11.40 4.72 1.33
N VAL A 34 11.28 3.53 1.88
CA VAL A 34 10.02 3.01 2.42
C VAL A 34 10.13 3.03 3.93
N ILE A 35 9.17 3.66 4.62
CA ILE A 35 9.10 3.62 6.07
C ILE A 35 8.70 2.20 6.48
N ASP A 36 9.68 1.44 6.96
CA ASP A 36 9.55 0.04 7.34
C ASP A 36 10.62 -0.30 8.40
N ALA A 37 10.19 -0.86 9.52
CA ALA A 37 11.04 -1.25 10.65
C ALA A 37 11.26 -2.77 10.74
N SER A 38 10.81 -3.52 9.72
CA SER A 38 10.93 -4.98 9.68
C SER A 38 12.39 -5.42 9.61
N ALA A 39 12.72 -6.54 10.25
CA ALA A 39 14.08 -7.10 10.26
C ALA A 39 14.52 -7.59 8.87
N ASP A 40 13.59 -8.14 8.09
CA ASP A 40 13.77 -8.47 6.68
C ASP A 40 12.72 -7.72 5.85
N PRO A 41 12.97 -6.45 5.48
CA PRO A 41 11.99 -5.60 4.84
C PRO A 41 11.69 -5.97 3.38
N PHE A 42 12.47 -6.88 2.77
CA PHE A 42 12.29 -7.26 1.37
C PHE A 42 12.05 -8.77 1.17
N GLY A 43 11.99 -9.57 2.24
CA GLY A 43 11.60 -10.98 2.18
C GLY A 43 12.62 -11.89 1.49
N GLY A 44 13.92 -11.59 1.64
CA GLY A 44 15.02 -12.38 1.08
C GLY A 44 15.10 -12.43 -0.47
N GLU A 45 15.90 -13.37 -1.00
CA GLU A 45 16.24 -13.47 -2.45
C GLU A 45 15.05 -13.77 -3.38
N ALA A 46 13.90 -14.21 -2.84
CA ALA A 46 12.75 -14.63 -3.64
C ALA A 46 11.63 -13.58 -3.74
N GLY A 47 11.70 -12.47 -2.99
CA GLY A 47 10.61 -11.49 -2.93
C GLY A 47 9.26 -12.09 -2.48
N GLN A 48 9.29 -13.26 -1.86
CA GLN A 48 8.12 -13.92 -1.30
C GLN A 48 7.86 -13.30 0.07
N ALA A 49 7.09 -12.21 0.08
CA ALA A 49 6.59 -11.62 1.29
C ALA A 49 5.80 -12.67 2.10
N GLU A 50 6.25 -13.05 3.29
CA GLU A 50 5.40 -13.80 4.22
C GLU A 50 4.16 -12.99 4.62
N GLU A 51 3.20 -13.61 5.30
CA GLU A 51 1.94 -12.97 5.72
C GLU A 51 2.18 -11.70 6.59
N ASP A 52 3.26 -11.69 7.36
CA ASP A 52 3.70 -10.55 8.20
C ASP A 52 4.68 -9.60 7.49
N ALA A 53 4.77 -9.66 6.16
CA ALA A 53 5.65 -8.82 5.37
C ALA A 53 5.36 -7.33 5.59
N GLY A 54 6.40 -6.58 5.96
CA GLY A 54 6.35 -5.14 6.13
C GLY A 54 5.96 -4.37 4.86
N PRO A 55 5.65 -3.07 4.97
CA PRO A 55 5.28 -2.22 3.84
C PRO A 55 6.20 -2.34 2.62
N ALA A 56 7.51 -2.47 2.81
CA ALA A 56 8.48 -2.53 1.73
C ALA A 56 8.37 -3.83 0.91
N ALA A 57 8.20 -4.97 1.58
CA ALA A 57 8.02 -6.26 0.91
C ALA A 57 6.67 -6.34 0.17
N ARG A 58 5.61 -5.72 0.71
CA ARG A 58 4.32 -5.58 -0.01
C ARG A 58 4.45 -4.75 -1.29
N LEU A 59 5.21 -3.65 -1.27
CA LEU A 59 5.50 -2.86 -2.46
C LEU A 59 6.28 -3.66 -3.52
N VAL A 60 7.28 -4.45 -3.10
CA VAL A 60 8.01 -5.35 -4.00
C VAL A 60 7.07 -6.37 -4.63
N ARG A 61 6.21 -7.03 -3.85
CA ARG A 61 5.22 -7.99 -4.34
C ARG A 61 4.29 -7.34 -5.38
N ALA A 62 3.68 -6.21 -5.04
CA ALA A 62 2.77 -5.48 -5.94
C ALA A 62 3.44 -5.01 -7.23
N SER A 63 4.76 -4.77 -7.21
CA SER A 63 5.52 -4.36 -8.40
C SER A 63 5.94 -5.52 -9.29
N THR A 64 6.09 -6.73 -8.74
CA THR A 64 6.74 -7.87 -9.40
C THR A 64 5.78 -9.00 -9.75
N THR A 65 4.56 -8.98 -9.21
CA THR A 65 3.55 -10.01 -9.44
C THR A 65 2.25 -9.37 -9.92
N GLU A 66 1.53 -10.08 -10.80
CA GLU A 66 0.21 -9.68 -11.27
C GLU A 66 -0.69 -10.91 -11.36
N GLY A 67 -1.98 -10.73 -11.07
CA GLY A 67 -2.98 -11.79 -11.14
C GLY A 67 -3.48 -12.03 -12.57
N LEU A 68 -4.60 -12.74 -12.68
CA LEU A 68 -5.39 -12.77 -13.93
C LEU A 68 -5.87 -11.37 -14.31
N VAL A 69 -6.18 -10.57 -13.29
CA VAL A 69 -6.50 -9.15 -13.34
C VAL A 69 -5.60 -8.40 -12.34
N SER A 70 -5.52 -7.08 -12.47
CA SER A 70 -4.71 -6.21 -11.60
C SER A 70 -5.45 -4.91 -11.28
N PHE A 71 -4.85 -4.04 -10.48
CA PHE A 71 -5.35 -2.69 -10.22
C PHE A 71 -4.59 -1.64 -11.03
N ASP A 72 -5.31 -0.63 -11.52
CA ASP A 72 -4.69 0.60 -12.02
C ASP A 72 -4.35 1.57 -10.87
N GLU A 73 -3.78 2.74 -11.21
CA GLU A 73 -3.39 3.76 -10.23
C GLU A 73 -4.59 4.38 -9.47
N LYS A 74 -5.82 4.06 -9.87
CA LYS A 74 -7.07 4.51 -9.25
C LYS A 74 -7.78 3.38 -8.50
N GLY A 75 -7.17 2.20 -8.39
CA GLY A 75 -7.77 1.03 -7.74
C GLY A 75 -8.87 0.37 -8.55
N ARG A 76 -8.95 0.62 -9.86
CA ARG A 76 -9.93 -0.05 -10.74
C ARG A 76 -9.33 -1.36 -11.24
N VAL A 77 -10.17 -2.39 -11.32
CA VAL A 77 -9.75 -3.68 -11.87
C VAL A 77 -9.52 -3.55 -13.38
N ILE A 78 -8.33 -3.95 -13.83
CA ILE A 78 -7.90 -3.95 -15.23
C ILE A 78 -7.40 -5.34 -15.66
N PRO A 79 -7.42 -5.63 -16.98
CA PRO A 79 -6.73 -6.79 -17.55
C PRO A 79 -5.25 -6.88 -17.13
N ALA A 80 -4.75 -8.09 -16.93
CA ALA A 80 -3.35 -8.39 -16.65
C ALA A 80 -2.89 -9.64 -17.44
N LEU A 81 -2.73 -10.80 -16.79
CA LEU A 81 -2.49 -12.06 -17.52
C LEU A 81 -3.69 -12.50 -18.36
N ALA A 82 -4.90 -12.05 -18.02
CA ALA A 82 -6.08 -12.20 -18.86
C ALA A 82 -6.40 -10.91 -19.60
N ASP A 83 -6.50 -10.97 -20.93
CA ASP A 83 -6.90 -9.83 -21.79
C ASP A 83 -8.35 -9.41 -21.53
N ARG A 84 -9.19 -10.38 -21.18
CA ARG A 84 -10.63 -10.19 -20.93
C ARG A 84 -11.21 -11.36 -20.14
N TRP A 85 -12.36 -11.10 -19.54
CA TRP A 85 -13.17 -12.11 -18.89
C TRP A 85 -14.65 -11.90 -19.20
N ILE A 86 -15.43 -12.95 -18.99
CA ILE A 86 -16.90 -12.89 -18.96
C ILE A 86 -17.39 -13.50 -17.66
N VAL A 87 -18.52 -12.99 -17.18
CA VAL A 87 -19.22 -13.50 -15.99
C VAL A 87 -20.53 -14.11 -16.46
N THR A 88 -20.80 -15.34 -16.05
CA THR A 88 -21.96 -16.14 -16.44
C THR A 88 -22.53 -16.86 -15.22
N ASP A 89 -23.62 -17.62 -15.42
CA ASP A 89 -24.23 -18.45 -14.37
C ASP A 89 -24.60 -17.64 -13.12
N ASP A 90 -25.32 -16.52 -13.33
CA ASP A 90 -25.75 -15.60 -12.27
C ASP A 90 -24.62 -15.11 -11.34
N GLY A 91 -23.40 -14.99 -11.88
CA GLY A 91 -22.23 -14.56 -11.11
C GLY A 91 -21.45 -15.70 -10.46
N GLN A 92 -21.66 -16.95 -10.88
CA GLN A 92 -20.97 -18.13 -10.34
C GLN A 92 -19.92 -18.73 -11.28
N SER A 93 -19.82 -18.26 -12.53
CA SER A 93 -18.75 -18.69 -13.45
C SER A 93 -18.05 -17.48 -14.08
N TYR A 94 -16.73 -17.41 -13.84
CA TYR A 94 -15.84 -16.38 -14.39
C TYR A 94 -14.87 -17.03 -15.38
N ILE A 95 -14.96 -16.66 -16.66
CA ILE A 95 -14.16 -17.26 -17.72
C ILE A 95 -13.16 -16.23 -18.23
N PHE A 96 -11.88 -16.49 -18.00
CA PHE A 96 -10.75 -15.63 -18.35
C PHE A 96 -10.09 -16.14 -19.63
N ARG A 97 -9.88 -15.25 -20.60
CA ARG A 97 -9.02 -15.52 -21.76
C ARG A 97 -7.66 -14.90 -21.50
N LEU A 98 -6.64 -15.75 -21.40
CA LEU A 98 -5.26 -15.31 -21.19
C LEU A 98 -4.73 -14.60 -22.43
N ARG A 99 -3.85 -13.63 -22.20
CA ARG A 99 -3.12 -12.94 -23.25
C ARG A 99 -2.20 -13.89 -24.00
N ASP A 100 -1.79 -13.47 -25.20
CA ASP A 100 -0.74 -14.14 -25.92
C ASP A 100 0.65 -13.83 -25.31
N GLY A 101 1.64 -14.65 -25.67
CA GLY A 101 3.02 -14.52 -25.21
C GLY A 101 3.40 -15.50 -24.10
N ASP A 102 4.47 -15.14 -23.41
CA ASP A 102 5.18 -16.00 -22.48
C ASP A 102 5.16 -15.42 -21.06
N TRP A 103 5.46 -16.27 -20.09
CA TRP A 103 5.86 -15.87 -18.75
C TRP A 103 7.18 -15.08 -18.81
N ALA A 104 7.49 -14.31 -17.78
CA ALA A 104 8.80 -13.64 -17.64
C ALA A 104 9.99 -14.64 -17.57
N SER A 105 9.73 -15.94 -17.41
CA SER A 105 10.73 -17.01 -17.55
C SER A 105 11.09 -17.33 -19.01
N GLY A 106 10.27 -16.91 -19.99
CA GLY A 106 10.34 -17.32 -21.39
C GLY A 106 9.55 -18.59 -21.71
N ASP A 107 8.85 -19.18 -20.74
CA ASP A 107 7.96 -20.31 -20.98
C ASP A 107 6.60 -19.84 -21.49
N ALA A 108 5.93 -20.64 -22.32
CA ALA A 108 4.61 -20.31 -22.83
C ALA A 108 3.57 -20.11 -21.72
N LEU A 109 2.79 -19.02 -21.81
CA LEU A 109 1.62 -18.81 -20.96
C LEU A 109 0.47 -19.71 -21.46
N THR A 110 0.27 -20.84 -20.79
CA THR A 110 -0.83 -21.80 -21.05
C THR A 110 -1.88 -21.76 -19.96
N ALA A 111 -3.10 -22.23 -20.27
CA ALA A 111 -4.17 -22.35 -19.28
C ALA A 111 -3.74 -23.21 -18.07
N GLU A 112 -3.03 -24.31 -18.31
CA GLU A 112 -2.52 -25.21 -17.26
C GLU A 112 -1.48 -24.53 -16.38
N SER A 113 -0.55 -23.75 -16.98
CA SER A 113 0.44 -23.01 -16.21
C SER A 113 -0.22 -21.95 -15.33
N ALA A 114 -1.20 -21.19 -15.87
CA ALA A 114 -1.92 -20.16 -15.14
C ALA A 114 -2.79 -20.76 -14.03
N LYS A 115 -3.53 -21.85 -14.30
CA LYS A 115 -4.28 -22.60 -13.28
C LYS A 115 -3.38 -23.04 -12.14
N LYS A 116 -2.23 -23.65 -12.45
CA LYS A 116 -1.29 -24.13 -11.43
C LYS A 116 -0.75 -22.99 -10.58
N SER A 117 -0.38 -21.87 -11.20
CA SER A 117 0.10 -20.69 -10.48
C SER A 117 -0.99 -20.05 -9.62
N LEU A 118 -2.23 -19.98 -10.12
CA LEU A 118 -3.36 -19.45 -9.34
C LEU A 118 -3.70 -20.34 -8.15
N GLN A 119 -3.71 -21.66 -8.33
CA GLN A 119 -3.90 -22.59 -7.22
C GLN A 119 -2.80 -22.44 -6.17
N ALA A 120 -1.54 -22.33 -6.59
CA ALA A 120 -0.43 -22.12 -5.67
C ALA A 120 -0.55 -20.79 -4.90
N ALA A 121 -1.04 -19.72 -5.54
CA ALA A 121 -1.28 -18.45 -4.89
C ALA A 121 -2.42 -18.54 -3.86
N LEU A 122 -3.53 -19.22 -4.20
CA LEU A 122 -4.65 -19.47 -3.28
C LEU A 122 -4.21 -20.32 -2.08
N ASP A 123 -3.44 -21.39 -2.31
CA ASP A 123 -2.93 -22.26 -1.25
C ASP A 123 -1.97 -21.50 -0.32
N ALA A 124 -1.20 -20.55 -0.86
CA ALA A 124 -0.28 -19.71 -0.10
C ALA A 124 -0.99 -18.69 0.80
N LEU A 125 -2.30 -18.47 0.65
CA LEU A 125 -3.07 -17.57 1.52
C LEU A 125 -3.28 -18.13 2.93
N GLY A 126 -3.11 -19.43 3.15
CA GLY A 126 -3.26 -20.06 4.46
C GLY A 126 -4.59 -19.70 5.15
N ASP A 127 -4.51 -19.16 6.36
CA ASP A 127 -5.66 -18.76 7.19
C ASP A 127 -5.93 -17.24 7.18
N THR A 128 -5.40 -16.51 6.19
CA THR A 128 -5.57 -15.05 6.07
C THR A 128 -7.05 -14.63 5.94
N PRO A 129 -7.39 -13.36 6.25
CA PRO A 129 -8.70 -12.81 5.91
C PRO A 129 -9.03 -12.94 4.41
N LEU A 130 -8.04 -12.73 3.53
CA LEU A 130 -8.22 -12.88 2.09
C LEU A 130 -8.58 -14.33 1.72
N ALA A 131 -8.00 -15.34 2.38
CA ALA A 131 -8.38 -16.74 2.19
C ALA A 131 -9.88 -16.97 2.46
N GLN A 132 -10.41 -16.33 3.52
CA GLN A 132 -11.83 -16.40 3.87
C GLN A 132 -12.69 -15.68 2.83
N ASP A 133 -12.23 -14.54 2.32
CA ASP A 133 -12.93 -13.77 1.30
C ASP A 133 -13.00 -14.54 -0.03
N VAL A 134 -12.01 -15.38 -0.36
CA VAL A 134 -11.99 -16.21 -1.58
C VAL A 134 -12.53 -17.64 -1.39
N ALA A 135 -12.97 -18.00 -0.18
CA ALA A 135 -13.41 -19.36 0.14
C ALA A 135 -14.65 -19.85 -0.62
N GLY A 136 -15.31 -18.99 -1.39
CA GLY A 136 -16.41 -19.37 -2.30
C GLY A 136 -15.95 -19.94 -3.65
N ILE A 137 -14.64 -19.96 -3.95
CA ILE A 137 -14.09 -20.60 -5.15
C ILE A 137 -14.17 -22.12 -4.98
N ASP A 138 -14.95 -22.78 -5.84
CA ASP A 138 -15.19 -24.22 -5.83
C ASP A 138 -14.20 -24.97 -6.72
N ASP A 139 -13.97 -24.49 -7.95
CA ASP A 139 -13.12 -25.17 -8.93
C ASP A 139 -12.47 -24.20 -9.92
N ILE A 140 -11.27 -24.55 -10.39
CA ILE A 140 -10.54 -23.82 -11.43
C ILE A 140 -10.28 -24.80 -12.57
N ARG A 141 -10.84 -24.54 -13.75
CA ARG A 141 -10.74 -25.43 -14.92
C ARG A 141 -9.95 -24.80 -16.04
N THR A 142 -9.20 -25.63 -16.76
CA THR A 142 -8.65 -25.24 -18.06
C THR A 142 -9.64 -25.63 -19.14
N MET A 143 -9.85 -24.72 -20.08
CA MET A 143 -10.70 -24.92 -21.25
C MET A 143 -9.82 -24.92 -22.51
N ALA A 144 -10.41 -25.17 -23.67
CA ALA A 144 -9.65 -25.18 -24.92
C ALA A 144 -8.88 -23.85 -25.15
N GLY A 145 -7.62 -23.97 -25.57
CA GLY A 145 -6.75 -22.81 -25.82
C GLY A 145 -6.22 -22.18 -24.53
N ARG A 146 -6.21 -20.84 -24.50
CA ARG A 146 -5.71 -20.03 -23.38
C ARG A 146 -6.87 -19.55 -22.51
N VAL A 147 -7.70 -20.47 -22.01
CA VAL A 147 -8.91 -20.12 -21.27
C VAL A 147 -8.95 -20.84 -19.92
N VAL A 148 -9.20 -20.08 -18.86
CA VAL A 148 -9.36 -20.56 -17.48
C VAL A 148 -10.75 -20.19 -16.99
N GLU A 149 -11.51 -21.15 -16.47
CA GLU A 149 -12.80 -20.92 -15.81
C GLU A 149 -12.63 -21.05 -14.30
N ILE A 150 -13.11 -20.07 -13.54
CA ILE A 150 -13.26 -20.13 -12.08
C ILE A 150 -14.74 -20.29 -11.77
N ARG A 151 -15.09 -21.34 -11.05
CA ARG A 151 -16.45 -21.65 -10.59
C ARG A 151 -16.60 -21.37 -9.12
N LEU A 152 -17.77 -20.85 -8.73
CA LEU A 152 -18.08 -20.45 -7.38
C LEU A 152 -19.27 -21.22 -6.81
N ASP A 153 -19.21 -21.56 -5.53
CA ASP A 153 -20.33 -22.18 -4.81
C ASP A 153 -21.49 -21.19 -4.55
N ARG A 154 -21.20 -19.89 -4.60
CA ARG A 154 -22.14 -18.77 -4.43
C ARG A 154 -21.66 -17.54 -5.21
N PRO A 155 -22.57 -16.63 -5.60
CA PRO A 155 -22.17 -15.38 -6.25
C PRO A 155 -21.25 -14.55 -5.35
N MET A 156 -20.14 -14.06 -5.92
CA MET A 156 -19.17 -13.20 -5.23
C MET A 156 -18.98 -11.88 -6.00
N PRO A 157 -19.78 -10.84 -5.69
CA PRO A 157 -19.79 -9.58 -6.44
C PRO A 157 -18.42 -8.89 -6.56
N TYR A 158 -17.53 -9.10 -5.58
CA TYR A 158 -16.21 -8.48 -5.52
C TYR A 158 -15.06 -9.42 -5.91
N LEU A 159 -15.34 -10.58 -6.53
CA LEU A 159 -14.30 -11.56 -6.86
C LEU A 159 -13.16 -10.96 -7.70
N LEU A 160 -13.47 -10.10 -8.66
CA LEU A 160 -12.45 -9.47 -9.51
C LEU A 160 -11.51 -8.56 -8.71
N GLN A 161 -12.03 -7.84 -7.72
CA GLN A 161 -11.22 -7.03 -6.81
C GLN A 161 -10.36 -7.91 -5.90
N LEU A 162 -10.90 -9.04 -5.44
CA LEU A 162 -10.13 -10.01 -4.66
C LEU A 162 -9.00 -10.63 -5.50
N LEU A 163 -9.28 -11.07 -6.73
CA LEU A 163 -8.29 -11.64 -7.65
C LEU A 163 -7.22 -10.64 -8.11
N ALA A 164 -7.47 -9.33 -7.99
CA ALA A 164 -6.52 -8.27 -8.31
C ALA A 164 -5.56 -7.95 -7.15
N GLN A 165 -5.75 -8.54 -5.96
CA GLN A 165 -4.87 -8.32 -4.82
C GLN A 165 -3.45 -8.86 -5.10
N PRO A 166 -2.38 -8.16 -4.67
CA PRO A 166 -1.00 -8.60 -4.88
C PRO A 166 -0.67 -10.00 -4.33
N GLU A 167 -1.36 -10.44 -3.29
CA GLU A 167 -1.24 -11.77 -2.69
C GLU A 167 -1.66 -12.88 -3.67
N LEU A 168 -2.58 -12.57 -4.60
CA LEU A 168 -3.00 -13.45 -5.70
C LEU A 168 -2.25 -13.18 -7.01
N GLY A 169 -1.16 -12.41 -6.93
CA GLY A 169 -0.21 -12.26 -8.02
C GLY A 169 0.45 -13.59 -8.38
N LEU A 170 0.47 -13.92 -9.68
CA LEU A 170 0.93 -15.21 -10.15
C LEU A 170 2.45 -15.25 -10.29
N THR A 171 3.03 -16.38 -9.91
CA THR A 171 4.45 -16.69 -10.12
C THR A 171 4.59 -17.97 -10.94
N PHE A 172 5.61 -18.03 -11.79
CA PHE A 172 5.95 -19.22 -12.55
C PHE A 172 7.47 -19.43 -12.53
N LYS A 173 7.91 -20.63 -12.12
CA LYS A 173 9.34 -20.95 -11.89
C LYS A 173 10.07 -19.88 -11.06
N GLN A 174 9.45 -19.46 -9.94
CA GLN A 174 9.98 -18.43 -9.03
C GLN A 174 10.19 -17.04 -9.66
N ARG A 175 9.53 -16.75 -10.79
CA ARG A 175 9.46 -15.40 -11.36
C ARG A 175 8.02 -14.91 -11.29
N GLY A 176 7.84 -13.70 -10.78
CA GLY A 176 6.55 -13.03 -10.79
C GLY A 176 6.11 -12.64 -12.20
N ALA A 177 4.81 -12.56 -12.39
CA ALA A 177 4.20 -12.18 -13.67
C ALA A 177 4.06 -10.67 -13.89
N GLY A 178 4.48 -9.86 -12.93
CA GLY A 178 4.29 -8.42 -12.97
C GLY A 178 5.30 -7.67 -13.83
N PRO A 179 5.17 -6.35 -13.91
CA PRO A 179 5.90 -5.52 -14.87
C PRO A 179 7.36 -5.25 -14.47
N MET A 180 7.78 -5.62 -13.26
CA MET A 180 9.13 -5.35 -12.74
C MET A 180 9.82 -6.65 -12.32
N ARG A 181 11.14 -6.70 -12.50
CA ARG A 181 12.01 -7.68 -11.83
C ARG A 181 12.53 -7.09 -10.54
N PHE A 182 12.76 -7.97 -9.57
CA PHE A 182 13.37 -7.62 -8.29
C PHE A 182 14.78 -8.20 -8.20
N GLU A 183 15.71 -7.38 -7.73
CA GLU A 183 17.09 -7.75 -7.44
C GLU A 183 17.46 -7.21 -6.06
N LEU A 184 17.94 -8.08 -5.17
CA LEU A 184 18.42 -7.66 -3.85
C LEU A 184 19.94 -7.43 -3.89
N SER A 185 20.39 -6.27 -3.41
CA SER A 185 21.82 -5.92 -3.30
C SER A 185 22.11 -5.34 -1.92
N GLY A 186 22.65 -6.18 -1.03
CA GLY A 186 22.79 -5.81 0.38
C GLY A 186 21.43 -5.54 1.02
N ASN A 187 21.25 -4.34 1.58
CA ASN A 187 19.98 -3.91 2.20
C ASN A 187 19.13 -3.00 1.29
N MET A 188 19.33 -3.12 -0.03
CA MET A 188 18.64 -2.31 -1.03
C MET A 188 17.98 -3.23 -2.05
N ALA A 189 16.69 -3.01 -2.29
CA ALA A 189 15.92 -3.70 -3.30
C ALA A 189 15.90 -2.86 -4.57
N ARG A 190 16.24 -3.46 -5.70
CA ARG A 190 16.19 -2.82 -7.01
C ARG A 190 15.05 -3.40 -7.83
N LEU A 191 14.16 -2.52 -8.29
CA LEU A 191 13.11 -2.86 -9.25
C LEU A 191 13.53 -2.42 -10.64
N VAL A 192 13.53 -3.37 -11.57
CA VAL A 192 13.91 -3.18 -12.97
C VAL A 192 12.70 -3.40 -13.87
N PRO A 193 12.23 -2.36 -14.59
CA PRO A 193 11.13 -2.48 -15.54
C PRO A 193 11.41 -3.51 -16.64
N ILE A 194 10.42 -4.35 -16.91
CA ILE A 194 10.43 -5.31 -18.01
C ILE A 194 9.82 -4.64 -19.25
N ASP A 195 10.44 -4.84 -20.41
CA ASP A 195 9.88 -4.36 -21.67
C ASP A 195 8.50 -5.02 -21.92
N PRO A 196 7.41 -4.24 -22.07
CA PRO A 196 6.07 -4.78 -22.30
C PRO A 196 6.00 -5.78 -23.45
N ALA A 197 6.78 -5.57 -24.52
CA ALA A 197 6.81 -6.49 -25.67
C ALA A 197 7.32 -7.89 -25.29
N SER A 198 8.25 -7.97 -24.33
CA SER A 198 8.75 -9.25 -23.81
C SER A 198 7.72 -9.99 -22.94
N LEU A 199 6.71 -9.27 -22.46
CA LEU A 199 5.55 -9.81 -21.76
C LEU A 199 4.35 -10.03 -22.70
N GLY A 200 4.54 -9.97 -24.03
CA GLY A 200 3.43 -10.12 -24.99
C GLY A 200 2.43 -8.96 -24.99
N LEU A 201 2.78 -7.84 -24.36
CA LEU A 201 1.98 -6.61 -24.37
C LEU A 201 2.38 -5.72 -25.55
N PRO A 202 1.56 -4.73 -25.94
CA PRO A 202 1.90 -3.79 -26.99
C PRO A 202 3.24 -3.08 -26.73
N ALA A 203 4.10 -3.04 -27.75
CA ALA A 203 5.40 -2.38 -27.65
C ALA A 203 5.24 -0.87 -27.39
N VAL A 204 6.06 -0.34 -26.49
CA VAL A 204 6.10 1.09 -26.18
C VAL A 204 7.30 1.72 -26.88
N GLU A 205 7.05 2.73 -27.70
CA GLU A 205 8.10 3.45 -28.41
C GLU A 205 9.08 4.13 -27.44
N ASN A 206 10.39 3.98 -27.70
CA ASN A 206 11.46 4.53 -26.88
C ASN A 206 11.38 4.10 -25.40
N TRP A 207 10.94 2.87 -25.13
CA TRP A 207 10.80 2.34 -23.76
C TRP A 207 12.01 2.60 -22.85
N PRO A 208 13.27 2.35 -23.26
CA PRO A 208 14.43 2.61 -22.40
C PRO A 208 14.59 4.07 -21.98
N GLN A 209 14.09 5.03 -22.78
CA GLN A 209 14.16 6.46 -22.48
C GLN A 209 12.98 6.96 -21.65
N ARG A 210 11.91 6.16 -21.52
CA ARG A 210 10.69 6.50 -20.78
C ARG A 210 10.58 5.78 -19.44
N THR A 211 11.56 4.94 -19.13
CA THR A 211 11.55 4.09 -17.95
C THR A 211 12.79 4.31 -17.09
N ARG A 212 12.66 4.12 -15.78
CA ARG A 212 13.76 4.25 -14.82
C ARG A 212 13.71 3.07 -13.86
N ARG A 213 14.90 2.60 -13.45
CA ARG A 213 15.01 1.65 -12.34
C ARG A 213 14.61 2.35 -11.04
N ILE A 214 14.18 1.58 -10.05
CA ILE A 214 13.82 2.08 -8.74
C ILE A 214 14.70 1.37 -7.71
N ASP A 215 15.41 2.14 -6.89
CA ASP A 215 16.22 1.62 -5.78
C ASP A 215 15.48 1.92 -4.47
N LEU A 216 14.91 0.88 -3.86
CA LEU A 216 14.17 0.93 -2.60
C LEU A 216 15.11 0.68 -1.42
N ARG A 217 14.95 1.46 -0.35
CA ARG A 217 15.60 1.27 0.95
C ARG A 217 14.57 1.33 2.05
N ALA A 218 14.59 0.35 2.95
CA ALA A 218 13.77 0.39 4.16
C ALA A 218 14.46 1.22 5.24
N LEU A 219 13.76 2.21 5.79
CA LEU A 219 14.23 3.10 6.84
C LEU A 219 13.13 3.29 7.89
N ASN A 220 13.50 3.61 9.13
CA ASN A 220 12.52 4.12 10.09
C ASN A 220 12.05 5.53 9.68
N GLY A 221 10.93 6.00 10.25
CA GLY A 221 10.32 7.27 9.87
C GLY A 221 11.26 8.48 10.00
N ALA A 222 12.03 8.58 11.08
CA ALA A 222 12.96 9.68 11.30
C ALA A 222 14.08 9.70 10.25
N SER A 223 14.71 8.55 10.01
CA SER A 223 15.78 8.41 9.02
C SER A 223 15.27 8.60 7.59
N ALA A 224 14.05 8.16 7.27
CA ALA A 224 13.45 8.37 5.94
C ALA A 224 13.21 9.86 5.66
N VAL A 225 12.65 10.58 6.63
CA VAL A 225 12.38 12.03 6.52
C VAL A 225 13.69 12.83 6.44
N GLU A 226 14.71 12.47 7.22
CA GLU A 226 16.03 13.08 7.14
C GLU A 226 16.70 12.81 5.78
N ALA A 227 16.64 11.57 5.29
CA ALA A 227 17.20 11.18 4.00
C ALA A 227 16.57 11.98 2.84
N PHE A 228 15.25 12.20 2.89
CA PHE A 228 14.52 13.01 1.92
C PHE A 228 14.92 14.48 2.00
N ASN A 229 14.97 15.05 3.21
CA ASN A 229 15.38 16.44 3.40
C ASN A 229 16.83 16.70 2.95
N ALA A 230 17.71 15.71 3.11
CA ALA A 230 19.09 15.74 2.64
C ALA A 230 19.24 15.53 1.12
N GLY A 231 18.15 15.20 0.40
CA GLY A 231 18.17 14.91 -1.04
C GLY A 231 18.86 13.58 -1.39
N THR A 232 19.00 12.67 -0.42
CA THR A 232 19.62 11.35 -0.65
C THR A 232 18.63 10.30 -1.16
N VAL A 233 17.34 10.56 -1.02
CA VAL A 233 16.23 9.84 -1.66
C VAL A 233 15.28 10.85 -2.31
N ASP A 234 14.71 10.45 -3.44
CA ASP A 234 13.79 11.27 -4.24
C ASP A 234 12.35 11.19 -3.73
N LEU A 235 11.99 10.10 -3.04
CA LEU A 235 10.64 9.80 -2.56
C LEU A 235 10.68 9.04 -1.24
N VAL A 236 9.71 9.33 -0.37
CA VAL A 236 9.42 8.54 0.83
C VAL A 236 8.02 7.97 0.69
N LEU A 237 7.88 6.65 0.86
CA LEU A 237 6.61 5.93 0.84
C LEU A 237 6.30 5.29 2.19
N GLY A 238 5.02 5.08 2.45
CA GLY A 238 4.52 4.52 3.69
C GLY A 238 4.49 5.55 4.83
N GLY A 239 4.66 5.04 6.05
CA GLY A 239 4.53 5.82 7.27
C GLY A 239 3.12 5.81 7.82
N GLU A 240 3.03 6.12 9.10
CA GLU A 240 1.79 6.18 9.86
C GLU A 240 1.57 7.60 10.40
N ILE A 241 0.46 7.78 11.12
CA ILE A 241 0.09 9.06 11.72
C ILE A 241 1.18 9.62 12.66
N GLN A 242 2.01 8.75 13.24
CA GLN A 242 3.13 9.13 14.12
C GLN A 242 4.36 9.67 13.38
N ASP A 243 4.52 9.34 12.09
CA ASP A 243 5.63 9.83 11.26
C ASP A 243 5.32 11.22 10.70
N PHE A 244 4.04 11.55 10.56
CA PHE A 244 3.59 12.82 10.00
C PHE A 244 4.19 14.06 10.69
N PRO A 245 4.26 14.17 12.04
CA PRO A 245 4.92 15.29 12.71
C PRO A 245 6.41 15.44 12.38
N LEU A 246 7.12 14.37 12.01
CA LEU A 246 8.55 14.41 11.67
C LEU A 246 8.81 15.24 10.40
N THR A 247 7.86 15.23 9.46
CA THR A 247 7.95 16.05 8.24
C THR A 247 8.01 17.54 8.56
N ARG A 248 7.31 17.98 9.62
CA ARG A 248 7.31 19.37 10.08
C ARG A 248 8.60 19.74 10.80
N SER A 249 9.23 18.82 11.53
CA SER A 249 10.45 19.12 12.28
C SER A 249 11.65 19.44 11.38
N VAL A 250 11.69 18.89 10.17
CA VAL A 250 12.75 19.19 9.19
C VAL A 250 12.32 20.22 8.13
N GLY A 251 11.12 20.79 8.24
CA GLY A 251 10.65 21.85 7.36
C GLY A 251 10.17 21.40 5.98
N ILE A 252 9.75 20.14 5.81
CA ILE A 252 9.11 19.70 4.56
C ILE A 252 7.84 20.53 4.32
N LEU A 253 7.75 21.11 3.12
CA LEU A 253 6.59 21.92 2.74
C LEU A 253 5.34 21.04 2.64
N ARG A 254 4.20 21.57 3.10
CA ARG A 254 2.93 20.82 3.06
C ARG A 254 2.55 20.33 1.66
N GLY A 255 2.87 21.08 0.61
CA GLY A 255 2.57 20.69 -0.78
C GLY A 255 3.42 19.53 -1.30
N THR A 256 4.51 19.19 -0.61
CA THR A 256 5.35 18.02 -0.93
C THR A 256 4.79 16.74 -0.34
N ILE A 257 3.95 16.85 0.70
CA ILE A 257 3.34 15.72 1.38
C ILE A 257 2.05 15.35 0.67
N GLN A 258 2.00 14.13 0.13
CA GLN A 258 0.79 13.54 -0.41
C GLN A 258 0.21 12.58 0.63
N VAL A 259 -1.09 12.69 0.88
CA VAL A 259 -1.82 11.75 1.75
C VAL A 259 -2.79 11.01 0.87
N ASP A 260 -2.63 9.69 0.80
CA ASP A 260 -3.53 8.85 0.04
C ASP A 260 -4.90 8.83 0.73
N PRO A 261 -5.98 9.23 0.04
CA PRO A 261 -7.31 9.27 0.61
C PRO A 261 -7.86 7.83 0.73
N VAL A 262 -7.58 7.16 1.84
CA VAL A 262 -8.18 5.86 2.14
C VAL A 262 -9.51 6.08 2.84
N VAL A 263 -10.59 5.54 2.27
CA VAL A 263 -11.89 5.49 2.94
C VAL A 263 -11.78 4.46 4.07
N GLY A 264 -11.62 4.95 5.29
CA GLY A 264 -11.39 4.10 6.44
C GLY A 264 -11.71 4.80 7.75
N LEU A 265 -11.60 4.05 8.84
CA LEU A 265 -11.75 4.58 10.19
C LEU A 265 -10.38 4.66 10.85
N PHE A 266 -10.06 5.84 11.36
CA PHE A 266 -9.01 6.00 12.36
C PHE A 266 -9.65 6.22 13.73
N GLY A 267 -9.36 5.34 14.69
CA GLY A 267 -10.03 5.40 15.99
C GLY A 267 -9.51 4.39 17.00
N LEU A 268 -10.22 4.29 18.12
CA LEU A 268 -9.85 3.42 19.24
C LEU A 268 -10.66 2.12 19.20
N LYS A 269 -9.99 0.98 19.25
CA LYS A 269 -10.59 -0.34 19.40
C LYS A 269 -10.51 -0.80 20.85
N VAL A 270 -11.61 -1.34 21.38
CA VAL A 270 -11.60 -1.98 22.69
C VAL A 270 -10.98 -3.37 22.56
N MET A 271 -9.81 -3.56 23.15
CA MET A 271 -9.04 -4.82 23.07
C MET A 271 -9.41 -5.81 24.17
N ASN A 272 -10.05 -5.34 25.25
CA ASN A 272 -10.45 -6.15 26.39
C ASN A 272 -11.81 -5.67 26.90
N ASP A 273 -12.77 -6.58 26.91
CA ASP A 273 -14.16 -6.37 27.32
C ASP A 273 -14.41 -6.79 28.77
N LYS A 274 -13.39 -6.79 29.63
CA LYS A 274 -13.52 -7.07 31.07
C LYS A 274 -13.65 -5.79 31.89
N GLY A 275 -14.25 -5.92 33.08
CA GLY A 275 -14.36 -4.84 34.06
C GLY A 275 -15.20 -3.67 33.54
N PHE A 276 -14.64 -2.45 33.57
CA PHE A 276 -15.34 -1.24 33.14
C PHE A 276 -15.81 -1.33 31.69
N LEU A 277 -14.98 -1.87 30.79
CA LEU A 277 -15.25 -1.91 29.36
C LEU A 277 -16.21 -3.04 28.94
N ALA A 278 -16.61 -3.91 29.86
CA ALA A 278 -17.59 -4.98 29.60
C ALA A 278 -18.97 -4.42 29.22
N ASP A 279 -19.37 -3.35 29.90
CA ASP A 279 -20.68 -2.73 29.69
C ASP A 279 -20.65 -1.76 28.48
N PRO A 280 -21.55 -1.91 27.49
CA PRO A 280 -21.67 -0.96 26.39
C PRO A 280 -21.89 0.49 26.84
N VAL A 281 -22.60 0.73 27.95
CA VAL A 281 -22.86 2.08 28.48
C VAL A 281 -21.58 2.78 28.92
N ASN A 282 -20.62 2.02 29.43
CA ASN A 282 -19.31 2.51 29.85
C ASN A 282 -18.39 2.79 28.65
N ARG A 283 -18.43 1.93 27.62
CA ARG A 283 -17.75 2.20 26.35
C ARG A 283 -18.30 3.47 25.69
N GLU A 284 -19.61 3.66 25.72
CA GLU A 284 -20.25 4.89 25.24
C GLU A 284 -19.81 6.12 26.05
N ALA A 285 -19.69 6.00 27.38
CA ALA A 285 -19.21 7.10 28.22
C ALA A 285 -17.79 7.55 27.83
N LEU A 286 -16.89 6.61 27.49
CA LEU A 286 -15.57 6.96 26.96
C LEU A 286 -15.68 7.63 25.60
N ALA A 287 -16.47 7.08 24.69
CA ALA A 287 -16.65 7.63 23.35
C ALA A 287 -17.23 9.06 23.36
N MET A 288 -18.09 9.39 24.33
CA MET A 288 -18.62 10.74 24.58
C MET A 288 -17.54 11.74 25.01
N ALA A 289 -16.53 11.30 25.76
CA ALA A 289 -15.52 12.19 26.36
C ALA A 289 -14.43 12.65 25.37
N ILE A 290 -14.32 11.97 24.23
CA ILE A 290 -13.29 12.21 23.21
C ILE A 290 -13.62 13.44 22.37
N ASP A 291 -12.71 14.41 22.40
CA ASP A 291 -12.71 15.57 21.51
C ASP A 291 -12.10 15.20 20.15
N ARG A 292 -12.93 14.66 19.25
CA ARG A 292 -12.47 14.16 17.94
C ARG A 292 -11.93 15.28 17.06
N GLU A 293 -12.63 16.43 17.03
CA GLU A 293 -12.20 17.62 16.27
C GLU A 293 -10.86 18.14 16.79
N GLY A 294 -10.73 18.28 18.12
CA GLY A 294 -9.47 18.65 18.76
C GLY A 294 -8.33 17.70 18.40
N LEU A 295 -8.56 16.38 18.43
CA LEU A 295 -7.56 15.38 18.07
C LEU A 295 -7.08 15.50 16.62
N ILE A 296 -8.00 15.58 15.64
CA ILE A 296 -7.61 15.58 14.22
C ILE A 296 -7.02 16.92 13.76
N SER A 297 -7.44 18.04 14.38
CA SER A 297 -6.96 19.40 14.02
C SER A 297 -5.44 19.56 14.10
N GLN A 298 -4.78 18.82 14.99
CA GLN A 298 -3.32 18.85 15.18
C GLN A 298 -2.55 18.43 13.92
N PHE A 299 -3.13 17.52 13.13
CA PHE A 299 -2.56 17.05 11.88
C PHE A 299 -2.83 18.01 10.72
N SER A 300 -3.90 18.81 10.80
CA SER A 300 -4.28 19.79 9.78
C SER A 300 -4.35 19.16 8.37
N LEU A 301 -4.80 17.91 8.31
CA LEU A 301 -4.95 17.13 7.10
C LEU A 301 -6.31 17.40 6.47
N GLY A 302 -6.33 17.73 5.18
CA GLY A 302 -7.58 17.85 4.43
C GLY A 302 -8.26 16.48 4.26
N GLY A 303 -9.60 16.46 4.23
CA GLY A 303 -10.38 15.24 4.01
C GLY A 303 -10.63 14.39 5.25
N TRP A 304 -9.95 14.65 6.37
CA TRP A 304 -10.28 14.01 7.65
C TRP A 304 -11.53 14.65 8.25
N SER A 305 -12.51 13.81 8.60
CA SER A 305 -13.73 14.25 9.26
C SER A 305 -13.92 13.49 10.57
N ALA A 306 -14.29 14.20 11.63
CA ALA A 306 -14.65 13.55 12.87
C ALA A 306 -15.95 12.78 12.69
N THR A 307 -15.95 11.50 13.04
CA THR A 307 -17.16 10.67 13.02
C THR A 307 -17.32 9.87 14.31
N THR A 308 -18.57 9.66 14.68
CA THR A 308 -19.04 8.76 15.74
C THR A 308 -19.63 7.48 15.16
N ARG A 309 -19.69 7.37 13.83
CA ARG A 309 -20.17 6.20 13.11
C ARG A 309 -19.05 5.18 12.95
N ILE A 310 -19.42 3.91 12.93
CA ILE A 310 -18.50 2.80 12.61
C ILE A 310 -18.40 2.62 11.08
N VAL A 311 -19.46 2.92 10.34
CA VAL A 311 -19.42 2.94 8.87
C VAL A 311 -19.35 4.39 8.43
N THR A 312 -18.31 4.73 7.68
CA THR A 312 -18.07 6.11 7.23
C THR A 312 -19.21 6.59 6.31
N PRO A 313 -19.64 7.86 6.42
CA PRO A 313 -20.78 8.39 5.66
C PRO A 313 -20.62 8.43 4.13
N SER A 314 -19.40 8.23 3.64
CA SER A 314 -19.03 8.40 2.23
C SER A 314 -18.79 7.09 1.50
N LEU A 315 -19.10 5.94 2.11
CA LEU A 315 -19.04 4.66 1.43
C LEU A 315 -20.22 4.47 0.47
N ASP A 316 -19.95 3.80 -0.64
CA ASP A 316 -20.98 3.34 -1.56
C ASP A 316 -22.03 2.51 -0.81
N GLY A 317 -23.30 2.90 -0.95
CA GLY A 317 -24.43 2.28 -0.24
C GLY A 317 -24.83 2.97 1.06
N ASP A 318 -24.16 4.05 1.50
CA ASP A 318 -24.72 4.90 2.56
C ASP A 318 -25.95 5.67 2.02
N LEU A 319 -27.11 5.38 2.59
CA LEU A 319 -28.37 6.06 2.28
C LEU A 319 -28.41 7.49 2.84
N GLY A 320 -27.40 7.90 3.64
CA GLY A 320 -27.35 9.20 4.29
C GLY A 320 -28.37 9.37 5.41
N THR A 321 -29.03 8.28 5.81
CA THR A 321 -30.09 8.29 6.83
C THR A 321 -29.55 8.15 8.25
N ILE A 322 -28.29 7.73 8.41
CA ILE A 322 -27.66 7.54 9.72
C ILE A 322 -26.86 8.79 10.08
N GLY A 323 -27.36 9.56 11.04
CA GLY A 323 -26.71 10.76 11.55
C GLY A 323 -25.57 10.47 12.54
N GLU A 324 -24.80 11.52 12.83
CA GLU A 324 -23.79 11.50 13.89
C GLU A 324 -24.45 11.49 15.27
N ARG A 325 -23.82 10.79 16.22
CA ARG A 325 -24.25 10.74 17.62
C ARG A 325 -23.88 12.04 18.33
N TRP A 326 -24.77 12.48 19.23
CA TRP A 326 -24.56 13.63 20.12
C TRP A 326 -24.34 14.96 19.39
N SER A 327 -24.86 15.10 18.17
CA SER A 327 -24.77 16.33 17.37
C SER A 327 -25.35 17.55 18.09
N GLU A 328 -26.34 17.36 18.95
CA GLU A 328 -26.98 18.43 19.75
C GLU A 328 -26.36 18.63 21.14
N GLN A 329 -25.22 17.99 21.45
CA GLN A 329 -24.54 18.12 22.73
C GLN A 329 -23.14 18.71 22.57
N SER A 330 -22.84 19.75 23.35
CA SER A 330 -21.48 20.24 23.51
C SER A 330 -20.56 19.15 24.07
N LEU A 331 -19.25 19.32 23.89
CA LEU A 331 -18.25 18.41 24.47
C LEU A 331 -18.33 18.40 26.02
N GLU A 332 -18.65 19.53 26.64
CA GLU A 332 -18.77 19.65 28.10
C GLU A 332 -19.98 18.89 28.65
N GLU A 333 -21.14 19.00 27.99
CA GLU A 333 -22.35 18.24 28.34
C GLU A 333 -22.10 16.74 28.21
N ARG A 334 -21.48 16.31 27.11
CA ARG A 334 -21.07 14.92 26.89
C ARG A 334 -20.15 14.41 28.01
N ARG A 335 -19.11 15.19 28.36
CA ARG A 335 -18.17 14.84 29.44
C ARG A 335 -18.83 14.82 30.81
N THR A 336 -19.85 15.65 31.03
CA THR A 336 -20.63 15.65 32.28
C THR A 336 -21.47 14.38 32.41
N LEU A 337 -22.16 13.98 31.34
CA LEU A 337 -22.89 12.72 31.31
C LEU A 337 -21.97 11.50 31.45
N ALA A 338 -20.82 11.51 30.77
CA ALA A 338 -19.81 10.48 30.89
C ALA A 338 -19.28 10.33 32.33
N ARG A 339 -18.93 11.45 33.00
CA ARG A 339 -18.49 11.45 34.40
C ARG A 339 -19.54 10.83 35.33
N ALA A 340 -20.82 11.16 35.14
CA ALA A 340 -21.90 10.58 35.94
C ALA A 340 -22.00 9.06 35.76
N ARG A 341 -21.83 8.55 34.53
CA ARG A 341 -21.83 7.10 34.24
C ARG A 341 -20.65 6.39 34.90
N VAL A 342 -19.44 6.93 34.74
CA VAL A 342 -18.23 6.40 35.37
C VAL A 342 -18.37 6.40 36.89
N GLY A 343 -18.90 7.48 37.48
CA GLY A 343 -19.14 7.58 38.92
C GLY A 343 -20.10 6.51 39.45
N ARG A 344 -21.20 6.24 38.74
CA ARG A 344 -22.14 5.16 39.11
C ARG A 344 -21.48 3.79 39.07
N TRP A 345 -20.71 3.49 38.03
CA TRP A 345 -19.99 2.23 37.93
C TRP A 345 -18.97 2.08 39.07
N ALA A 346 -18.21 3.14 39.37
CA ALA A 346 -17.22 3.13 40.44
C ALA A 346 -17.87 2.94 41.83
N ALA A 347 -19.04 3.55 42.07
CA ALA A 347 -19.81 3.39 43.30
C ALA A 347 -20.41 1.97 43.45
N ALA A 348 -20.73 1.30 42.35
CA ALA A 348 -21.20 -0.08 42.33
C ALA A 348 -20.07 -1.14 42.47
N ALA A 349 -18.80 -0.72 42.44
CA ALA A 349 -17.64 -1.60 42.39
C ALA A 349 -17.22 -2.36 43.67
N PRO A 350 -17.83 -2.25 44.89
CA PRO A 350 -17.43 -3.13 46.00
C PRO A 350 -17.67 -4.63 45.71
N ALA A 351 -18.46 -4.99 44.69
CA ALA A 351 -18.78 -6.38 44.36
C ALA A 351 -17.88 -7.03 43.28
N ASN A 352 -17.00 -6.28 42.59
CA ASN A 352 -16.23 -6.77 41.43
C ASN A 352 -14.70 -6.63 41.56
N ARG A 353 -14.18 -6.40 42.76
CA ARG A 353 -12.73 -6.40 43.03
C ARG A 353 -12.21 -7.79 43.40
N THR A 354 -12.12 -8.70 42.43
CA THR A 354 -11.08 -9.75 42.51
C THR A 354 -9.83 -9.20 41.81
N SER A 355 -8.95 -8.64 42.65
CA SER A 355 -7.51 -8.34 42.48
C SER A 355 -7.02 -7.62 41.20
N PRO A 356 -6.20 -6.56 41.33
CA PRO A 356 -5.39 -6.07 40.22
C PRO A 356 -4.37 -7.15 39.80
N PRO A 357 -3.98 -7.24 38.52
CA PRO A 357 -2.86 -8.10 38.13
C PRO A 357 -1.63 -7.66 38.90
N ALA A 358 -0.96 -8.62 39.54
CA ALA A 358 0.29 -8.37 40.25
C ALA A 358 1.25 -7.63 39.31
N GLN A 359 1.78 -6.50 39.78
CA GLN A 359 2.87 -5.82 39.10
C GLN A 359 4.00 -6.83 38.89
N ALA A 360 4.31 -7.13 37.63
CA ALA A 360 5.47 -7.92 37.29
C ALA A 360 6.71 -7.18 37.81
N ARG A 361 7.33 -7.74 38.85
CA ARG A 361 8.68 -7.33 39.25
C ARG A 361 9.62 -7.57 38.07
N PRO A 362 10.52 -6.63 37.73
CA PRO A 362 11.57 -6.91 36.78
C PRO A 362 12.46 -8.04 37.31
N ALA A 363 12.74 -9.03 36.46
CA ALA A 363 13.69 -10.09 36.76
C ALA A 363 15.09 -9.48 36.95
N PRO A 364 15.89 -9.96 37.93
CA PRO A 364 17.28 -9.53 38.04
C PRO A 364 18.07 -10.03 36.83
N ALA A 365 18.90 -9.14 36.29
CA ALA A 365 19.82 -9.45 35.21
C ALA A 365 20.79 -10.57 35.62
N THR A 366 20.90 -11.57 34.77
CA THR A 366 22.07 -12.47 34.65
C THR A 366 22.38 -12.63 33.19
#